data_AF-A0A853KXM8-F1
#
_entry.id   AF-A0A853KXM8-F1
#
_cell.length_a   1.000
_cell.length_b   1.000
_cell.length_c   1.000
_cell.angle_alpha   90.00
_cell.angle_beta   90.00
_cell.angle_gamma   90.00
#
_symmetry.space_group_name_H-M   'P 1'
#
loop_
_entity.id
_entity.type
_entity.pdbx_description
1 polymer ?
#
loop_
_entity_poly.entity_id
_entity_poly.type
_entity_poly.pdbx_seq_one_letter_code
_entity_poly.pdbx_strand_id
1 'polypeptide(L)'
;MDITIGGLSSQQSGASTRSAQSYLPGQGDTEKAGNNNGTSAFAAATSVSLSSESANRLSADNIVAAINESLQSTGLSIQGVNPDDYTPEGVADRILARVGDLIASNASSEAEAREIFDQASEGIQAGLEDARAILDGLGALNDEINGNINETEERLNEGLQSIEQRLTELFNSSASEEAAEAATPERDEQVLQSQVTQTAQASQAYAEAGSNAQRNAPRYGTNG
;
A
#
# COMPACT_ATOMS: atom_id res chain seq x y z
N MET A 1 -17.28 -76.42 -18.47
CA MET A 1 -18.00 -75.72 -17.40
C MET A 1 -19.30 -75.25 -18.02
N ASP A 2 -20.35 -76.07 -17.92
CA ASP A 2 -21.35 -76.03 -16.83
C ASP A 2 -22.25 -74.78 -16.99
N ILE A 3 -23.39 -74.90 -17.69
CA ILE A 3 -24.76 -75.20 -17.18
C ILE A 3 -25.53 -73.86 -17.02
N THR A 4 -26.53 -73.54 -17.86
CA THR A 4 -27.96 -73.98 -17.76
C THR A 4 -28.81 -72.86 -17.11
N ILE A 5 -29.72 -72.25 -17.87
CA ILE A 5 -31.18 -72.51 -17.94
C ILE A 5 -31.98 -71.56 -17.04
N GLY A 6 -33.01 -70.96 -17.66
CA GLY A 6 -34.24 -70.50 -17.01
C GLY A 6 -34.46 -69.00 -17.16
N GLY A 7 -35.38 -68.49 -17.97
CA GLY A 7 -36.42 -69.17 -18.73
C GLY A 7 -37.09 -68.24 -19.75
N LEU A 8 -37.63 -68.91 -20.77
CA LEU A 8 -38.53 -68.46 -21.83
C LEU A 8 -39.65 -67.52 -21.34
N SER A 9 -40.05 -66.58 -22.20
CA SER A 9 -41.18 -66.84 -23.11
C SER A 9 -41.41 -65.67 -24.07
N SER A 10 -41.23 -65.95 -25.35
CA SER A 10 -41.80 -65.19 -26.47
C SER A 10 -43.32 -65.35 -26.48
N GLN A 11 -44.07 -64.25 -26.50
CA GLN A 11 -45.40 -64.27 -27.10
C GLN A 11 -45.69 -62.93 -27.81
N GLN A 12 -45.58 -63.02 -29.12
CA GLN A 12 -46.19 -62.16 -30.12
C GLN A 12 -47.69 -62.00 -29.85
N SER A 13 -48.19 -60.76 -29.81
CA SER A 13 -49.46 -60.32 -30.41
C SER A 13 -49.75 -58.86 -30.06
N GLY A 14 -50.18 -58.10 -31.07
CA GLY A 14 -51.00 -56.91 -30.84
C GLY A 14 -50.27 -55.58 -30.95
N ALA A 15 -50.58 -54.86 -32.03
CA ALA A 15 -50.48 -53.41 -32.06
C ALA A 15 -51.13 -52.82 -30.79
N SER A 16 -50.41 -51.93 -30.10
CA SER A 16 -50.99 -51.05 -29.10
C SER A 16 -50.14 -49.78 -29.04
N THR A 17 -50.62 -48.78 -29.77
CA THR A 17 -50.36 -47.37 -29.53
C THR A 17 -50.30 -47.09 -28.03
N ARG A 18 -49.12 -46.70 -27.52
CA ARG A 18 -49.02 -46.14 -26.16
C ARG A 18 -49.66 -44.76 -26.18
N SER A 19 -50.95 -44.70 -25.91
CA SER A 19 -51.61 -43.53 -25.36
C SER A 19 -51.08 -43.32 -23.96
N ALA A 20 -50.07 -42.45 -23.82
CA ALA A 20 -49.70 -41.90 -22.53
C ALA A 20 -50.76 -40.89 -22.12
N GLN A 21 -51.61 -41.32 -21.19
CA GLN A 21 -52.50 -40.55 -20.33
C GLN A 21 -52.31 -39.02 -20.39
N SER A 22 -53.30 -38.33 -20.96
CA SER A 22 -53.53 -36.93 -20.65
C SER A 22 -54.05 -36.85 -19.20
N TYR A 23 -53.33 -36.14 -18.35
CA TYR A 23 -53.90 -35.66 -17.10
C TYR A 23 -54.91 -34.58 -17.45
N LEU A 24 -56.20 -34.91 -17.36
CA LEU A 24 -57.28 -33.92 -17.30
C LEU A 24 -57.32 -33.31 -15.90
N PRO A 25 -57.15 -31.99 -15.73
CA PRO A 25 -57.61 -31.30 -14.53
C PRO A 25 -59.12 -31.05 -14.61
N GLY A 26 -59.74 -31.13 -13.44
CA GLY A 26 -61.19 -31.19 -13.25
C GLY A 26 -61.98 -30.04 -13.86
N GLN A 27 -63.13 -30.43 -14.39
CA GLN A 27 -64.23 -29.58 -14.80
C GLN A 27 -64.95 -29.10 -13.53
N GLY A 28 -64.69 -27.85 -13.15
CA GLY A 28 -65.48 -27.10 -12.18
C GLY A 28 -66.23 -26.01 -12.93
N ASP A 29 -67.56 -26.12 -12.95
CA ASP A 29 -68.45 -25.13 -13.54
C ASP A 29 -68.34 -23.79 -12.80
N THR A 30 -67.80 -22.76 -13.45
CA THR A 30 -68.20 -21.36 -13.21
C THR A 30 -67.91 -20.54 -14.46
N GLU A 31 -68.96 -19.90 -14.95
CA GLU A 31 -68.99 -18.98 -16.06
C GLU A 31 -68.03 -17.79 -15.84
N LYS A 32 -67.53 -17.24 -16.97
CA LYS A 32 -67.28 -15.82 -17.24
C LYS A 32 -65.86 -15.46 -17.70
N ALA A 33 -65.86 -14.80 -18.86
CA ALA A 33 -64.84 -13.91 -19.42
C ALA A 33 -63.54 -14.55 -19.90
N GLY A 34 -63.36 -14.48 -21.22
CA GLY A 34 -62.16 -14.94 -21.90
C GLY A 34 -60.90 -14.19 -21.48
N ASN A 35 -59.77 -14.88 -21.63
CA ASN A 35 -58.61 -14.26 -22.25
C ASN A 35 -57.68 -15.38 -22.74
N ASN A 36 -57.28 -15.28 -23.99
CA ASN A 36 -56.25 -16.13 -24.60
C ASN A 36 -54.93 -15.87 -23.88
N ASN A 37 -54.30 -16.88 -23.28
CA ASN A 37 -52.87 -16.84 -22.94
C ASN A 37 -52.31 -18.25 -22.79
N GLY A 38 -52.03 -18.90 -23.93
CA GLY A 38 -51.15 -20.07 -24.03
C GLY A 38 -49.65 -19.72 -23.89
N THR A 39 -49.34 -18.60 -23.24
CA THR A 39 -48.00 -17.98 -23.21
C THR A 39 -47.28 -18.16 -21.88
N SER A 40 -47.88 -18.80 -20.88
CA SER A 40 -47.38 -18.78 -19.50
C SER A 40 -46.46 -19.94 -19.11
N ALA A 41 -46.44 -21.07 -19.84
CA ALA A 41 -45.56 -22.19 -19.47
C ALA A 41 -44.08 -21.96 -19.86
N PHE A 42 -43.84 -21.22 -20.96
CA PHE A 42 -42.48 -20.85 -21.38
C PHE A 42 -41.99 -19.57 -20.67
N ALA A 43 -42.90 -18.64 -20.38
CA ALA A 43 -42.59 -17.43 -19.60
C ALA A 43 -42.27 -17.74 -18.13
N ALA A 44 -42.89 -18.77 -17.54
CA ALA A 44 -42.57 -19.23 -16.19
C ALA A 44 -41.23 -20.00 -16.11
N ALA A 45 -40.71 -20.51 -17.23
CA ALA A 45 -39.39 -21.16 -17.29
C ALA A 45 -38.24 -20.15 -17.41
N THR A 46 -38.51 -18.91 -17.80
CA THR A 46 -37.51 -17.82 -17.88
C THR A 46 -37.47 -16.97 -16.61
N SER A 47 -38.46 -17.08 -15.71
CA SER A 47 -38.40 -16.41 -14.40
C SER A 47 -37.61 -17.26 -13.39
N VAL A 48 -36.34 -17.50 -13.67
CA VAL A 48 -35.39 -17.86 -12.62
C VAL A 48 -35.20 -16.58 -11.81
N SER A 49 -35.87 -16.48 -10.66
CA SER A 49 -35.62 -15.42 -9.69
C SER A 49 -34.20 -15.58 -9.16
N LEU A 50 -33.25 -14.95 -9.84
CA LEU A 50 -31.89 -14.78 -9.35
C LEU A 50 -31.99 -13.96 -8.06
N SER A 51 -31.55 -14.54 -6.95
CA SER A 51 -31.45 -13.79 -5.69
C SER A 51 -30.47 -12.63 -5.88
N SER A 52 -30.69 -11.53 -5.15
CA SER A 52 -29.78 -10.39 -5.16
C SER A 52 -28.34 -10.80 -4.85
N GLU A 53 -28.14 -11.80 -3.99
CA GLU A 53 -26.83 -12.39 -3.71
C GLU A 53 -26.21 -13.06 -4.94
N SER A 54 -26.97 -13.84 -5.71
CA SER A 54 -26.48 -14.47 -6.93
C SER A 54 -26.12 -13.46 -8.01
N ALA A 55 -26.91 -12.40 -8.17
CA ALA A 55 -26.62 -11.32 -9.10
C ALA A 55 -25.34 -10.55 -8.70
N ASN A 56 -25.16 -10.29 -7.40
CA ASN A 56 -23.97 -9.59 -6.91
C ASN A 56 -22.69 -10.42 -7.10
N ARG A 57 -22.78 -11.74 -6.92
CA ARG A 57 -21.64 -12.65 -7.15
C ARG A 57 -21.26 -12.74 -8.63
N LEU A 58 -22.25 -12.83 -9.52
CA LEU A 58 -22.02 -12.79 -10.98
C LEU A 58 -21.35 -11.48 -11.41
N SER A 59 -21.76 -10.33 -10.83
CA SER A 59 -21.12 -9.04 -11.09
C SER A 59 -19.68 -8.99 -10.56
N ALA A 60 -19.43 -9.51 -9.36
CA ALA A 60 -18.08 -9.57 -8.80
C ALA A 60 -17.15 -10.46 -9.63
N ASP A 61 -17.61 -11.63 -10.09
CA ASP A 61 -16.84 -12.52 -10.97
C ASP A 61 -16.50 -11.85 -12.31
N ASN A 62 -17.45 -11.08 -12.88
CA ASN A 62 -17.22 -10.32 -14.11
C ASN A 62 -16.18 -9.20 -13.93
N ILE A 63 -16.22 -8.50 -12.78
CA ILE A 63 -15.23 -7.47 -12.44
C ILE A 63 -13.84 -8.10 -12.29
N VAL A 64 -13.72 -9.22 -11.57
CA VAL A 64 -12.46 -9.94 -11.39
C VAL A 64 -11.91 -10.44 -12.73
N ALA A 65 -12.77 -10.94 -13.63
CA ALA A 65 -12.37 -11.35 -14.97
C ALA A 65 -11.86 -10.17 -15.80
N ALA A 66 -12.57 -9.03 -15.77
CA ALA A 66 -12.18 -7.84 -16.53
C ALA A 66 -10.89 -7.20 -15.99
N ILE A 67 -10.68 -7.20 -14.68
CA ILE A 67 -9.41 -6.76 -14.07
C ILE A 67 -8.28 -7.70 -14.50
N ASN A 68 -8.45 -9.03 -14.41
CA ASN A 68 -7.42 -9.96 -14.85
C ASN A 68 -7.08 -9.78 -16.34
N GLU A 69 -8.07 -9.55 -17.20
CA GLU A 69 -7.85 -9.19 -18.63
C GLU A 69 -6.99 -7.94 -18.76
N SER A 70 -7.32 -6.86 -18.03
CA SER A 70 -6.54 -5.62 -18.02
C SER A 70 -5.11 -5.83 -17.52
N LEU A 71 -4.88 -6.81 -16.64
CA LEU A 71 -3.57 -7.10 -16.05
C LEU A 71 -2.72 -8.09 -16.87
N GLN A 72 -3.27 -8.78 -17.89
CA GLN A 72 -2.55 -9.82 -18.64
C GLN A 72 -1.22 -9.34 -19.23
N SER A 73 -1.17 -8.10 -19.72
CA SER A 73 0.04 -7.51 -20.31
C SER A 73 1.17 -7.30 -19.28
N THR A 74 0.83 -7.21 -18.00
CA THR A 74 1.77 -6.99 -16.89
C THR A 74 2.28 -8.29 -16.26
N GLY A 75 1.67 -9.43 -16.59
CA GLY A 75 1.96 -10.73 -15.97
C GLY A 75 1.43 -10.87 -14.54
N LEU A 76 0.62 -9.92 -14.06
CA LEU A 76 -0.02 -9.95 -12.75
C LEU A 76 -1.38 -10.65 -12.82
N SER A 77 -1.79 -11.29 -11.73
CA SER A 77 -3.14 -11.81 -11.56
C SER A 77 -3.61 -11.56 -10.13
N ILE A 78 -4.89 -11.24 -10.00
CA ILE A 78 -5.56 -11.09 -8.70
C ILE A 78 -6.13 -12.42 -8.18
N GLN A 79 -5.83 -13.55 -8.84
CA GLN A 79 -6.30 -14.85 -8.38
C GLN A 79 -5.58 -15.26 -7.08
N GLY A 80 -6.36 -15.43 -6.00
CA GLY A 80 -5.82 -15.87 -4.70
C GLY A 80 -5.22 -14.75 -3.85
N VAL A 81 -5.44 -13.48 -4.21
CA VAL A 81 -5.12 -12.35 -3.32
C VAL A 81 -6.10 -12.31 -2.16
N ASN A 82 -5.59 -12.04 -0.97
CA ASN A 82 -6.42 -11.81 0.21
C ASN A 82 -6.76 -10.31 0.27
N PRO A 83 -8.05 -9.91 0.17
CA PRO A 83 -8.42 -8.49 0.17
C PRO A 83 -8.00 -7.75 1.45
N ASP A 84 -7.90 -8.45 2.58
CA ASP A 84 -7.47 -7.86 3.85
C ASP A 84 -6.00 -7.39 3.83
N ASP A 85 -5.18 -7.88 2.89
CA ASP A 85 -3.78 -7.47 2.72
C ASP A 85 -3.64 -6.18 1.87
N TYR A 86 -4.74 -5.68 1.31
CA TYR A 86 -4.78 -4.52 0.41
C TYR A 86 -5.62 -3.38 0.99
N THR A 87 -5.42 -3.09 2.27
CA THR A 87 -5.95 -1.88 2.90
C THR A 87 -5.25 -0.63 2.34
N PRO A 88 -5.88 0.55 2.42
CA PRO A 88 -5.26 1.81 1.98
C PRO A 88 -3.87 2.03 2.56
N GLU A 89 -3.71 1.76 3.86
CA GLU A 89 -2.43 1.85 4.58
C GLU A 89 -1.40 0.86 4.05
N GLY A 90 -1.75 -0.44 3.94
CA GLY A 90 -0.80 -1.46 3.49
C GLY A 90 -0.34 -1.27 2.05
N VAL A 91 -1.20 -0.75 1.19
CA VAL A 91 -0.85 -0.39 -0.19
C VAL A 91 0.08 0.82 -0.21
N ALA A 92 -0.26 1.89 0.51
CA ALA A 92 0.58 3.09 0.61
C ALA A 92 1.98 2.77 1.14
N ASP A 93 2.08 2.01 2.24
CA ASP A 93 3.35 1.60 2.84
C ASP A 93 4.23 0.81 1.85
N ARG A 94 3.63 -0.11 1.08
CA ARG A 94 4.35 -0.91 0.10
C ARG A 94 4.89 -0.06 -1.05
N ILE A 95 4.10 0.88 -1.53
CA ILE A 95 4.51 1.81 -2.60
C ILE A 95 5.65 2.71 -2.08
N LEU A 96 5.50 3.31 -0.91
CA LEU A 96 6.52 4.18 -0.30
C LEU A 96 7.83 3.43 -0.03
N ALA A 97 7.75 2.20 0.48
CA ALA A 97 8.92 1.33 0.65
C ALA A 97 9.62 1.08 -0.68
N ARG A 98 8.86 0.84 -1.76
CA ARG A 98 9.41 0.65 -3.09
C ARG A 98 10.10 1.91 -3.62
N VAL A 99 9.56 3.11 -3.36
CA VAL A 99 10.21 4.39 -3.71
C VAL A 99 11.54 4.52 -2.95
N GLY A 100 11.53 4.25 -1.65
CA GLY A 100 12.74 4.26 -0.83
C GLY A 100 13.81 3.31 -1.36
N ASP A 101 13.44 2.06 -1.67
CA ASP A 101 14.33 1.05 -2.24
C ASP A 101 14.87 1.47 -3.62
N LEU A 102 14.02 2.09 -4.46
CA LEU A 102 14.39 2.56 -5.79
C LEU A 102 15.47 3.64 -5.71
N ILE A 103 15.27 4.63 -4.83
CA ILE A 103 16.24 5.69 -4.58
C ILE A 103 17.53 5.07 -4.03
N ALA A 104 17.43 4.22 -3.00
CA ALA A 104 18.60 3.61 -2.36
C ALA A 104 19.43 2.73 -3.31
N SER A 105 18.80 2.11 -4.30
CA SER A 105 19.47 1.21 -5.24
C SER A 105 20.04 1.90 -6.48
N ASN A 106 19.53 3.09 -6.86
CA ASN A 106 19.85 3.72 -8.14
C ASN A 106 20.45 5.13 -8.00
N ALA A 107 20.28 5.82 -6.88
CA ALA A 107 20.87 7.14 -6.69
C ALA A 107 22.30 7.05 -6.15
N SER A 108 23.25 7.73 -6.81
CA SER A 108 24.61 7.90 -6.30
C SER A 108 24.91 9.33 -5.83
N SER A 109 23.97 10.25 -6.05
CA SER A 109 24.08 11.67 -5.73
C SER A 109 22.72 12.25 -5.32
N GLU A 110 22.72 13.44 -4.69
CA GLU A 110 21.49 14.15 -4.33
C GLU A 110 20.60 14.42 -5.56
N ALA A 111 21.21 14.87 -6.66
CA ALA A 111 20.49 15.21 -7.87
C ALA A 111 19.75 13.98 -8.45
N GLU A 112 20.42 12.83 -8.49
CA GLU A 112 19.80 11.58 -8.94
C GLU A 112 18.71 11.11 -7.98
N ALA A 113 18.93 11.24 -6.66
CA ALA A 113 17.92 10.85 -5.66
C ALA A 113 16.64 11.69 -5.80
N ARG A 114 16.78 13.00 -6.03
CA ARG A 114 15.66 13.92 -6.27
C ARG A 114 14.96 13.62 -7.61
N GLU A 115 15.72 13.37 -8.68
CA GLU A 115 15.14 13.00 -9.98
C GLU A 115 14.32 11.71 -9.89
N ILE A 116 14.85 10.67 -9.24
CA ILE A 116 14.13 9.40 -9.04
C ILE A 116 12.88 9.62 -8.19
N PHE A 117 12.97 10.44 -7.13
CA PHE A 117 11.83 10.78 -6.28
C PHE A 117 10.73 11.51 -7.07
N ASP A 118 11.09 12.49 -7.88
CA ASP A 118 10.14 13.26 -8.69
C ASP A 118 9.42 12.36 -9.70
N GLN A 119 10.18 11.52 -10.42
CA GLN A 119 9.63 10.55 -11.38
C GLN A 119 8.72 9.53 -10.70
N ALA A 120 9.10 9.04 -9.52
CA ALA A 120 8.29 8.10 -8.76
C ALA A 120 6.98 8.76 -8.28
N SER A 121 7.05 10.00 -7.81
CA SER A 121 5.88 10.76 -7.36
C SER A 121 4.89 11.02 -8.50
N GLU A 122 5.39 11.43 -9.67
CA GLU A 122 4.57 11.59 -10.88
C GLU A 122 3.94 10.26 -11.32
N GLY A 123 4.73 9.18 -11.36
CA GLY A 123 4.26 7.85 -11.73
C GLY A 123 3.19 7.29 -10.79
N ILE A 124 3.29 7.58 -9.48
CA ILE A 124 2.29 7.20 -8.49
C ILE A 124 0.96 7.93 -8.75
N GLN A 125 1.01 9.24 -8.98
CA GLN A 125 -0.20 10.04 -9.26
C GLN A 125 -0.87 9.57 -10.55
N ALA A 126 -0.10 9.39 -11.63
CA ALA A 126 -0.62 8.87 -12.89
C ALA A 126 -1.23 7.47 -12.73
N GLY A 127 -0.57 6.58 -11.98
CA GLY A 127 -1.07 5.24 -11.71
C GLY A 127 -2.37 5.21 -10.91
N LEU A 128 -2.55 6.12 -9.95
CA LEU A 128 -3.80 6.27 -9.20
C LEU A 128 -4.94 6.78 -10.11
N GLU A 129 -4.66 7.74 -10.98
CA GLU A 129 -5.64 8.27 -11.92
C GLU A 129 -6.06 7.19 -12.95
N ASP A 130 -5.09 6.46 -13.51
CA ASP A 130 -5.34 5.34 -14.40
C ASP A 130 -6.15 4.24 -13.72
N ALA A 131 -5.82 3.90 -12.48
CA ALA A 131 -6.56 2.90 -11.71
C ALA A 131 -8.02 3.33 -11.49
N ARG A 132 -8.26 4.61 -11.14
CA ARG A 132 -9.62 5.16 -11.03
C ARG A 132 -10.37 5.05 -12.36
N ALA A 133 -9.74 5.44 -13.47
CA ALA A 133 -10.35 5.41 -14.80
C ALA A 133 -10.71 3.98 -15.23
N ILE A 134 -9.84 3.00 -14.96
CA ILE A 134 -10.11 1.58 -15.22
C ILE A 134 -11.30 1.12 -14.37
N LEU A 135 -11.30 1.40 -13.06
CA LEU A 135 -12.37 0.97 -12.16
C LEU A 135 -13.72 1.62 -12.49
N ASP A 136 -13.72 2.88 -12.92
CA ASP A 136 -14.92 3.58 -13.40
C ASP A 136 -15.44 2.96 -14.71
N GLY A 137 -14.55 2.71 -15.68
CA GLY A 137 -14.90 2.06 -16.94
C GLY A 137 -15.46 0.64 -16.77
N LEU A 138 -15.07 -0.05 -15.69
CA LEU A 138 -15.60 -1.36 -15.31
C LEU A 138 -16.89 -1.30 -14.49
N GLY A 139 -17.35 -0.10 -14.11
CA GLY A 139 -18.50 0.08 -13.22
C GLY A 139 -18.24 -0.44 -11.80
N ALA A 140 -16.97 -0.60 -11.41
CA ALA A 140 -16.55 -1.07 -10.10
C ALA A 140 -16.36 0.07 -9.10
N LEU A 141 -16.34 1.33 -9.55
CA LEU A 141 -16.12 2.50 -8.70
C LEU A 141 -17.40 2.86 -7.90
N ASN A 142 -17.50 2.34 -6.67
CA ASN A 142 -18.54 2.71 -5.71
C ASN A 142 -18.00 3.67 -4.63
N ASP A 143 -18.87 4.16 -3.74
CA ASP A 143 -18.48 5.13 -2.70
C ASP A 143 -17.38 4.59 -1.76
N GLU A 144 -17.42 3.30 -1.43
CA GLU A 144 -16.42 2.66 -0.56
C GLU A 144 -15.05 2.55 -1.27
N ILE A 145 -15.03 2.07 -2.51
CA ILE A 145 -13.81 1.95 -3.31
C ILE A 145 -13.22 3.33 -3.58
N ASN A 146 -14.05 4.33 -3.90
CA ASN A 146 -13.60 5.70 -4.09
C ASN A 146 -13.01 6.28 -2.79
N GLY A 147 -13.66 6.03 -1.64
CA GLY A 147 -13.13 6.37 -0.33
C GLY A 147 -11.77 5.74 -0.04
N ASN A 148 -11.62 4.45 -0.32
CA ASN A 148 -10.35 3.73 -0.11
C ASN A 148 -9.23 4.26 -1.01
N ILE A 149 -9.54 4.62 -2.27
CA ILE A 149 -8.55 5.23 -3.17
C ILE A 149 -8.13 6.62 -2.66
N ASN A 150 -9.08 7.45 -2.22
CA ASN A 150 -8.78 8.75 -1.63
C ASN A 150 -7.89 8.62 -0.39
N GLU A 151 -8.21 7.68 0.51
CA GLU A 151 -7.39 7.44 1.71
C GLU A 151 -5.98 6.96 1.35
N THR A 152 -5.85 6.12 0.33
CA THR A 152 -4.54 5.66 -0.17
C THR A 152 -3.73 6.84 -0.70
N GLU A 153 -4.38 7.71 -1.49
CA GLU A 153 -3.77 8.92 -2.06
C GLU A 153 -3.30 9.90 -0.98
N GLU A 154 -4.11 10.16 0.04
CA GLU A 154 -3.74 11.02 1.17
C GLU A 154 -2.49 10.49 1.89
N ARG A 155 -2.46 9.19 2.21
CA ARG A 155 -1.31 8.54 2.87
C ARG A 155 -0.05 8.55 2.02
N LEU A 156 -0.20 8.35 0.71
CA LEU A 156 0.91 8.46 -0.23
C LEU A 156 1.48 9.88 -0.28
N ASN A 157 0.63 10.90 -0.35
CA ASN A 157 1.06 12.29 -0.34
C ASN A 157 1.83 12.66 0.94
N GLU A 158 1.32 12.23 2.10
CA GLU A 158 2.01 12.43 3.38
C GLU A 158 3.36 11.68 3.43
N GLY A 159 3.37 10.43 2.99
CA GLY A 159 4.58 9.60 2.96
C GLY A 159 5.66 10.13 2.02
N LEU A 160 5.27 10.57 0.82
CA LEU A 160 6.17 11.17 -0.16
C LEU A 160 6.77 12.48 0.39
N GLN A 161 5.96 13.32 1.05
CA GLN A 161 6.47 14.52 1.70
C GLN A 161 7.48 14.19 2.81
N SER A 162 7.26 13.12 3.58
CA SER A 162 8.23 12.66 4.57
C SER A 162 9.55 12.19 3.93
N ILE A 163 9.48 11.50 2.79
CA ILE A 163 10.68 11.09 2.04
C ILE A 163 11.44 12.31 1.54
N GLU A 164 10.76 13.30 0.95
CA GLU A 164 11.38 14.54 0.47
C GLU A 164 12.12 15.30 1.58
N GLN A 165 11.50 15.39 2.77
CA GLN A 165 12.13 15.99 3.95
C GLN A 165 13.39 15.25 4.35
N ARG A 166 13.33 13.90 4.43
CA ARG A 166 14.49 13.08 4.76
C ARG A 166 15.61 13.21 3.75
N LEU A 167 15.29 13.26 2.45
CA LEU A 167 16.29 13.50 1.40
C LEU A 167 16.98 14.85 1.63
N THR A 168 16.21 15.90 1.89
CA THR A 168 16.75 17.23 2.15
C THR A 168 17.63 17.27 3.40
N GLU A 169 17.23 16.60 4.49
CA GLU A 169 18.02 16.49 5.71
C GLU A 169 19.33 15.71 5.51
N LEU A 170 19.27 14.60 4.77
CA LEU A 170 20.42 13.73 4.51
C LEU A 170 21.51 14.50 3.75
N PHE A 171 21.15 15.21 2.68
CA PHE A 171 22.11 15.89 1.83
C PHE A 171 22.53 17.27 2.36
N ASN A 172 21.67 17.99 3.11
CA ASN A 172 22.12 19.18 3.84
C ASN A 172 23.09 18.85 4.97
N SER A 173 22.95 17.68 5.62
CA SER A 173 23.89 17.24 6.66
C SER A 173 25.26 16.93 6.07
N SER A 174 25.32 16.26 4.92
CA SER A 174 26.60 15.97 4.23
C SER A 174 27.35 17.23 3.77
N ALA A 175 26.65 18.29 3.35
CA ALA A 175 27.28 19.57 3.01
C ALA A 175 27.88 20.29 4.24
N SER A 176 27.31 20.09 5.42
CA SER A 176 27.83 20.65 6.68
C SER A 176 29.02 19.89 7.26
N GLU A 177 29.11 18.58 7.00
CA GLU A 177 30.24 17.73 7.41
C GLU A 177 31.45 17.90 6.48
N GLU A 178 31.25 18.02 5.16
CA GLU A 178 32.33 18.29 4.20
C GLU A 178 32.95 19.68 4.37
N ALA A 179 32.15 20.68 4.79
CA ALA A 179 32.66 22.00 5.18
C ALA A 179 33.41 22.00 6.52
N ALA A 180 33.09 21.07 7.43
CA ALA A 180 33.78 20.89 8.70
C ALA A 180 35.09 20.09 8.55
N GLU A 181 35.18 19.19 7.57
CA GLU A 181 36.40 18.41 7.28
C GLU A 181 37.37 19.16 6.35
N ALA A 182 36.88 20.00 5.43
CA ALA A 182 37.71 20.93 4.65
C ALA A 182 38.21 22.13 5.47
N ALA A 183 37.56 22.45 6.59
CA ALA A 183 38.05 23.39 7.59
C ALA A 183 39.10 22.71 8.50
N THR A 184 40.27 22.43 7.94
CA THR A 184 41.48 22.15 8.72
C THR A 184 41.63 23.19 9.85
N PRO A 185 41.81 22.77 11.12
CA PRO A 185 41.79 23.69 12.25
C PRO A 185 43.13 24.42 12.37
N GLU A 186 43.27 25.58 11.71
CA GLU A 186 44.22 26.62 12.17
C GLU A 186 43.73 27.32 13.47
N ARG A 187 42.69 26.78 14.11
CA ARG A 187 42.12 27.25 15.38
C ARG A 187 42.82 26.71 16.62
N ASP A 188 43.64 25.67 16.52
CA ASP A 188 44.29 25.08 17.69
C ASP A 188 45.52 25.89 18.15
N GLU A 189 46.35 26.42 17.24
CA GLU A 189 47.56 27.16 17.65
C GLU A 189 47.27 28.50 18.33
N GLN A 190 46.20 29.19 17.92
CA GLN A 190 45.86 30.51 18.49
C GLN A 190 45.28 30.40 19.90
N VAL A 191 44.55 29.32 20.20
CA VAL A 191 44.03 29.04 21.55
C VAL A 191 45.16 28.55 22.47
N LEU A 192 46.09 27.75 21.95
CA LEU A 192 47.29 27.32 22.67
C LEU A 192 48.19 28.52 23.04
N GLN A 193 48.44 29.47 22.13
CA GLN A 193 49.22 30.69 22.46
C GLN A 193 48.53 31.59 23.50
N SER A 194 47.19 31.69 23.45
CA SER A 194 46.43 32.47 24.42
C SER A 194 46.53 31.87 25.84
N GLN A 195 46.39 30.54 25.98
CA GLN A 195 46.49 29.85 27.27
C GLN A 195 47.90 29.91 27.88
N VAL A 196 48.95 29.78 27.05
CA VAL A 196 50.33 29.89 27.53
C VAL A 196 50.63 31.31 28.04
N THR A 197 50.14 32.34 27.35
CA THR A 197 50.35 33.74 27.76
C THR A 197 49.61 34.07 29.06
N GLN A 198 48.38 33.58 29.23
CA GLN A 198 47.58 33.84 30.42
C GLN A 198 48.13 33.12 31.66
N THR A 199 48.65 31.90 31.50
CA THR A 199 49.29 31.14 32.58
C THR A 199 50.64 31.74 33.00
N ALA A 200 51.41 32.29 32.04
CA ALA A 200 52.65 32.98 32.33
C ALA A 200 52.44 34.28 33.13
N GLN A 201 51.36 35.03 32.85
CA GLN A 201 51.03 36.25 33.60
C GLN A 201 50.53 35.94 35.02
N ALA A 202 49.74 34.88 35.21
CA ALA A 202 49.26 34.48 36.52
C ALA A 202 50.39 34.02 37.47
N SER A 203 51.42 33.37 36.93
CA SER A 203 52.59 32.92 37.70
C SER A 203 53.55 34.04 38.07
N GLN A 204 53.66 35.10 37.25
CA GLN A 204 54.44 36.30 37.61
C GLN A 204 53.79 37.09 38.76
N ALA A 205 52.46 37.23 38.78
CA ALA A 205 51.74 37.90 39.86
C ALA A 205 51.90 37.19 41.22
N TYR A 206 52.01 35.85 41.22
CA TYR A 206 52.21 35.07 42.45
C TYR A 206 53.63 35.18 43.01
N ALA A 207 54.64 35.38 42.15
CA ALA A 207 56.03 35.58 42.59
C ALA A 207 56.24 36.97 43.22
N GLU A 208 55.54 38.01 42.74
CA GLU A 208 55.64 39.36 43.29
C GLU A 208 54.94 39.48 44.66
N ALA A 209 53.81 38.79 44.85
CA ALA A 209 53.08 38.77 46.12
C ALA A 209 53.86 38.10 47.27
N GLY A 210 54.66 37.05 46.97
CA GLY A 210 55.50 36.38 47.96
C GLY A 210 56.67 37.25 48.47
N SER A 211 57.17 38.17 47.65
CA SER A 211 58.32 39.02 48.00
C SER A 211 57.97 40.22 48.90
N ASN A 212 56.70 40.66 48.89
CA ASN A 212 56.23 41.77 49.73
C ASN A 212 55.79 41.31 51.14
N ALA A 213 55.36 40.06 51.31
CA ALA A 213 55.02 39.52 52.62
C ALA A 213 56.24 39.35 53.54
N GLN A 214 57.44 39.12 52.96
CA GLN A 214 58.66 38.88 53.74
C GLN A 214 59.32 40.15 54.28
N ARG A 215 58.96 41.35 53.78
CA ARG A 215 59.50 42.63 54.26
C ARG A 215 58.74 43.21 55.46
N ASN A 216 57.55 42.69 55.75
CA ASN A 216 56.69 43.18 56.84
C ASN A 216 56.56 42.16 57.98
N ALA A 217 57.66 41.52 58.37
CA ALA A 217 57.73 40.74 59.61
C ALA A 217 58.09 41.69 60.77
N PRO A 218 57.27 41.78 61.84
CA PRO A 218 57.58 42.62 62.99
C PRO A 218 58.86 42.10 63.67
N ARG A 219 59.89 42.94 63.68
CA ARG A 219 61.14 42.69 64.43
C ARG A 219 60.85 42.85 65.92
N TYR A 220 60.61 41.73 66.60
CA TYR A 220 60.67 41.69 68.06
C TYR A 220 62.13 41.83 68.51
N GLY A 221 62.45 43.01 69.06
CA GLY A 221 63.72 43.27 69.73
C GLY A 221 63.85 42.45 71.01
N THR A 222 64.99 41.81 71.18
CA THR A 222 65.44 41.30 72.48
C THR A 222 66.57 42.22 72.94
N ASN A 223 66.27 43.06 73.94
CA ASN A 223 67.29 43.78 74.69
C ASN A 223 67.89 42.82 75.72
N GLY A 224 69.22 42.73 75.73
CA GLY A 224 70.02 42.22 76.84
C GLY A 224 70.85 43.37 77.41
#